data_AF-Q5IFN4-F1
#
_entry.id   AF-Q5IFN4-F1
#
_cell.length_a   1.000
_cell.length_b   1.000
_cell.length_c   1.000
_cell.angle_alpha   90.00
_cell.angle_beta   90.00
_cell.angle_gamma   90.00
#
_symmetry.space_group_name_H-M   'P 1'
#
loop_
_entity.id
_entity.type
_entity.pdbx_description
1 polymer ?
#
loop_
_entity_poly.entity_id
_entity_poly.type
_entity_poly.pdbx_seq_one_letter_code
_entity_poly.pdbx_strand_id
1 'polypeptide(L)'
;MAATPSTRGARGRHDAVRTLVTCPICLDPFSDAHCVATCGHTFCHACARATLDASASGGGERMAACPTCGSRFTNEQLVPNAAVNGMVAEMRRMLEEEEEKAAAGSIVADGADDLERLTPLVKKLSEKHRELVLESRAASREVLKEFLLESRARKEASAEALERELRCLSSDINAVRREIQLLGGGDDSEQLQDLLRSRGEVYDKEVITRAMEALGLTRVGDIVVDESKRRRVLRQFNELQSWYSRRRCLEKTDDEGAEPADDACPSDSETIEEFSKLIDTFKRFSNITMATELVTTEGGGTNTGSPISSIEFDSTEENFATAGVSKRIQFYNLERVLAGSRQPAEQIMTHSKLTCLSYNKLIRQHIAASDYEGVVSIWDVEKKRAIIDFEEHEE
;
A
#
# COMPACT_ATOMS: atom_id res chain seq x y z
N MET A 1 17.91 -41.34 -48.94
CA MET A 1 17.67 -40.41 -47.81
C MET A 1 16.33 -39.73 -48.04
N ALA A 2 15.29 -40.16 -47.34
CA ALA A 2 14.01 -39.46 -47.27
C ALA A 2 13.60 -39.47 -45.80
N ALA A 3 13.59 -38.29 -45.19
CA ALA A 3 13.27 -38.11 -43.78
C ALA A 3 11.76 -38.25 -43.56
N THR A 4 11.37 -39.17 -42.69
CA THR A 4 10.00 -39.25 -42.15
C THR A 4 9.74 -38.06 -41.22
N PRO A 5 8.58 -37.37 -41.32
CA PRO A 5 8.31 -36.21 -40.50
C PRO A 5 8.05 -36.61 -39.04
N SER A 6 8.65 -35.84 -38.14
CA SER A 6 8.63 -36.01 -36.69
C SER A 6 7.25 -35.68 -36.09
N THR A 7 6.61 -36.66 -35.46
CA THR A 7 5.32 -36.52 -34.74
C THR A 7 5.43 -35.78 -33.40
N ARG A 8 6.63 -35.36 -33.00
CA ARG A 8 6.88 -34.56 -31.77
C ARG A 8 6.30 -33.15 -31.82
N GLY A 9 6.11 -32.56 -33.00
CA GLY A 9 5.57 -31.21 -33.16
C GLY A 9 4.05 -31.08 -32.95
N ALA A 10 3.30 -32.19 -33.08
CA ALA A 10 1.85 -32.18 -32.94
C ALA A 10 1.41 -32.10 -31.47
N ARG A 11 2.03 -32.89 -30.57
CA ARG A 11 1.65 -32.93 -29.15
C ARG A 11 1.86 -31.60 -28.42
N GLY A 12 2.93 -30.87 -28.74
CA GLY A 12 3.19 -29.54 -28.14
C GLY A 12 2.25 -28.43 -28.62
N ARG A 13 1.69 -28.54 -29.84
CA ARG A 13 0.64 -27.63 -30.32
C ARG A 13 -0.72 -27.90 -29.70
N HIS A 14 -1.07 -29.16 -29.49
CA HIS A 14 -2.35 -29.53 -28.86
C HIS A 14 -2.44 -29.05 -27.41
N ASP A 15 -1.35 -29.10 -26.63
CA ASP A 15 -1.34 -28.61 -25.24
C ASP A 15 -1.46 -27.08 -25.15
N ALA A 16 -0.77 -26.35 -26.03
CA ALA A 16 -0.85 -24.88 -26.07
C ALA A 16 -2.24 -24.38 -26.50
N VAL A 17 -2.90 -25.07 -27.44
CA VAL A 17 -4.27 -24.74 -27.86
C VAL A 17 -5.27 -25.08 -26.76
N ARG A 18 -5.06 -26.19 -26.02
CA ARG A 18 -5.92 -26.59 -24.90
C ARG A 18 -5.93 -25.56 -23.79
N THR A 19 -4.79 -24.96 -23.44
CA THR A 19 -4.73 -23.89 -22.43
C THR A 19 -5.48 -22.61 -22.82
N LEU A 20 -5.63 -22.33 -24.12
CA LEU A 20 -6.33 -21.14 -24.62
C LEU A 20 -7.86 -21.27 -24.60
N VAL A 21 -8.37 -22.48 -24.41
CA VAL A 21 -9.81 -22.80 -24.43
C VAL A 21 -10.30 -23.42 -23.12
N THR A 22 -9.49 -23.38 -22.06
CA THR A 22 -9.81 -23.89 -20.72
C THR A 22 -10.07 -22.76 -19.74
N CYS A 23 -11.08 -22.95 -18.88
CA CYS A 23 -11.40 -22.03 -17.82
C CYS A 23 -10.39 -22.11 -16.67
N PRO A 24 -9.81 -21.00 -16.19
CA PRO A 24 -8.83 -21.02 -15.10
C PRO A 24 -9.44 -21.34 -13.72
N ILE A 25 -10.78 -21.39 -13.60
CA ILE A 25 -11.48 -21.72 -12.34
C ILE A 25 -11.77 -23.21 -12.26
N CYS A 26 -12.45 -23.78 -13.27
CA CYS A 26 -12.82 -25.20 -13.26
C CYS A 26 -11.83 -26.11 -14.00
N LEU A 27 -10.86 -25.53 -14.72
CA LEU A 27 -9.83 -26.22 -15.50
C LEU A 27 -10.34 -27.08 -16.67
N ASP A 28 -11.64 -27.06 -16.93
CA ASP A 28 -12.29 -27.70 -18.06
C ASP A 28 -12.40 -26.74 -19.27
N PRO A 29 -12.59 -27.28 -20.50
CA PRO A 29 -12.96 -26.46 -21.65
C PRO A 29 -14.16 -25.57 -21.35
N PHE A 30 -14.16 -24.31 -21.82
CA PHE A 30 -15.25 -23.39 -21.49
C PHE A 30 -16.61 -23.97 -21.90
N SER A 31 -17.55 -24.03 -20.96
CA SER A 31 -18.94 -24.44 -21.25
C SER A 31 -19.76 -23.30 -21.84
N ASP A 32 -19.59 -22.11 -21.27
CA ASP A 32 -20.21 -20.85 -21.70
C ASP A 32 -19.27 -19.68 -21.32
N ALA A 33 -18.34 -19.34 -22.21
CA ALA A 33 -17.27 -18.39 -21.94
C ALA A 33 -17.80 -16.95 -21.83
N HIS A 34 -17.48 -16.29 -20.72
CA HIS A 34 -17.78 -14.89 -20.45
C HIS A 34 -16.51 -14.14 -20.05
N CYS A 35 -16.29 -12.97 -20.65
CA CYS A 35 -15.21 -12.08 -20.27
C CYS A 35 -15.68 -11.01 -19.27
N VAL A 36 -14.80 -10.66 -18.35
CA VAL A 36 -14.98 -9.51 -17.46
C VAL A 36 -14.65 -8.25 -18.25
N ALA A 37 -15.62 -7.36 -18.48
CA ALA A 37 -15.46 -6.18 -19.34
C ALA A 37 -14.35 -5.22 -18.86
N THR A 38 -14.07 -5.17 -17.55
CA THR A 38 -13.06 -4.29 -16.96
C THR A 38 -11.62 -4.77 -17.13
N CYS A 39 -11.39 -6.08 -17.35
CA CYS A 39 -10.04 -6.64 -17.42
C CYS A 39 -9.80 -7.67 -18.54
N GLY A 40 -10.83 -8.05 -19.29
CA GLY A 40 -10.73 -8.95 -20.45
C GLY A 40 -10.56 -10.45 -20.13
N HIS A 41 -10.35 -10.83 -18.87
CA HIS A 41 -10.19 -12.24 -18.49
C HIS A 41 -11.49 -13.03 -18.65
N THR A 42 -11.38 -14.25 -19.19
CA THR A 42 -12.51 -15.09 -19.58
C THR A 42 -12.66 -16.30 -18.66
N PHE A 43 -13.90 -16.60 -18.26
CA PHE A 43 -14.29 -17.68 -17.36
C PHE A 43 -15.56 -18.36 -17.88
N CYS A 44 -15.90 -19.56 -17.39
CA CYS A 44 -17.26 -20.09 -17.58
C CYS A 44 -18.26 -19.19 -16.84
N HIS A 45 -19.44 -18.95 -17.42
CA HIS A 45 -20.52 -18.16 -16.82
C HIS A 45 -20.85 -18.61 -15.39
N ALA A 46 -20.97 -19.93 -15.20
CA ALA A 46 -21.22 -20.54 -13.90
C ALA A 46 -20.10 -20.26 -12.89
N CYS A 47 -18.84 -20.34 -13.33
CA CYS A 47 -17.68 -20.07 -12.47
C CYS A 47 -17.62 -18.59 -12.05
N ALA A 48 -17.84 -17.67 -12.98
CA ALA A 48 -17.85 -16.24 -12.69
C ALA A 48 -18.98 -15.85 -11.72
N ARG A 49 -20.18 -16.44 -11.89
CA ARG A 49 -21.31 -16.24 -10.96
C ARG A 49 -21.04 -16.81 -9.57
N ALA A 50 -20.43 -17.99 -9.48
CA ALA A 50 -20.04 -18.55 -8.18
C ALA A 50 -19.08 -17.63 -7.42
N THR A 51 -18.15 -16.95 -8.11
CA THR A 51 -17.25 -15.96 -7.49
C THR A 51 -18.00 -14.72 -6.99
N LEU A 52 -19.00 -14.25 -7.75
CA LEU A 52 -19.88 -13.15 -7.34
C LEU A 52 -20.74 -13.52 -6.12
N ASP A 53 -21.32 -14.72 -6.11
CA ASP A 53 -22.18 -15.18 -5.02
C ASP A 53 -21.40 -15.45 -3.73
N ALA A 54 -20.15 -15.95 -3.82
CA ALA A 54 -19.27 -16.11 -2.66
C ALA A 54 -18.85 -14.78 -2.02
N SER A 55 -18.86 -13.68 -2.78
CA SER A 55 -18.44 -12.35 -2.33
C SER A 55 -19.60 -11.50 -1.79
N ALA A 56 -20.84 -11.98 -1.85
CA ALA A 56 -22.06 -11.22 -1.58
C ALA A 56 -22.56 -11.29 -0.11
N SER A 57 -21.70 -11.55 0.86
CA SER A 57 -22.06 -11.77 2.27
C SER A 57 -22.49 -10.54 3.08
N GLY A 58 -22.82 -9.42 2.43
CA GLY A 58 -23.44 -8.24 3.04
C GLY A 58 -24.30 -7.50 2.01
N GLY A 59 -25.44 -6.95 2.42
CA GLY A 59 -26.52 -6.43 1.56
C GLY A 59 -26.24 -5.21 0.66
N GLY A 60 -25.01 -5.08 0.13
CA GLY A 60 -24.64 -4.16 -0.94
C GLY A 60 -24.54 -4.83 -2.31
N GLU A 61 -24.14 -4.07 -3.34
CA GLU A 61 -23.98 -4.56 -4.72
C GLU A 61 -23.03 -5.78 -4.78
N ARG A 62 -23.44 -6.82 -5.53
CA ARG A 62 -22.66 -8.07 -5.70
C ARG A 62 -21.42 -7.79 -6.54
N MET A 63 -20.31 -7.51 -5.87
CA MET A 63 -19.03 -7.21 -6.51
C MET A 63 -17.97 -8.21 -6.05
N ALA A 64 -17.29 -8.81 -7.03
CA ALA A 64 -16.21 -9.76 -6.80
C ALA A 64 -14.89 -9.26 -7.39
N ALA A 65 -13.78 -9.82 -6.93
CA ALA A 65 -12.47 -9.63 -7.52
C ALA A 65 -12.22 -10.71 -8.59
N CYS A 66 -11.68 -10.31 -9.75
CA CYS A 66 -11.27 -11.20 -10.81
C CYS A 66 -10.20 -12.19 -10.27
N PRO A 67 -10.39 -13.52 -10.39
CA PRO A 67 -9.43 -14.51 -9.90
C PRO A 67 -8.04 -14.44 -10.56
N THR A 68 -7.93 -13.81 -11.73
CA THR A 68 -6.67 -13.71 -12.47
C THR A 68 -5.88 -12.43 -12.17
N CYS A 69 -6.55 -11.29 -11.99
CA CYS A 69 -5.87 -9.98 -11.86
C CYS A 69 -6.36 -9.12 -10.69
N GLY A 70 -7.34 -9.56 -9.92
CA GLY A 70 -7.88 -8.83 -8.76
C GLY A 70 -8.80 -7.65 -9.09
N SER A 71 -8.96 -7.28 -10.36
CA SER A 71 -9.89 -6.20 -10.78
C SER A 71 -11.32 -6.49 -10.33
N ARG A 72 -11.99 -5.49 -9.78
CA ARG A 72 -13.38 -5.65 -9.31
C ARG A 72 -14.35 -5.69 -10.49
N PHE A 73 -15.35 -6.56 -10.40
CA PHE A 73 -16.41 -6.66 -11.40
C PHE A 73 -17.78 -7.00 -10.80
N THR A 74 -18.84 -6.59 -11.49
CA THR A 74 -20.24 -6.90 -11.16
C THR A 74 -20.83 -7.89 -12.16
N ASN A 75 -22.07 -8.33 -11.92
CA ASN A 75 -22.77 -9.23 -12.84
C ASN A 75 -23.03 -8.59 -14.22
N GLU A 76 -23.33 -7.29 -14.29
CA GLU A 76 -23.56 -6.61 -15.59
C GLU A 76 -22.30 -6.50 -16.44
N GLN A 77 -21.12 -6.63 -15.81
CA GLN A 77 -19.82 -6.54 -16.48
C GLN A 77 -19.33 -7.91 -17.00
N LEU A 78 -20.14 -8.97 -16.89
CA LEU A 78 -19.87 -10.26 -17.50
C LEU A 78 -20.51 -10.34 -18.89
N VAL A 79 -19.67 -10.29 -19.92
CA VAL A 79 -20.12 -10.28 -21.32
C VAL A 79 -19.75 -11.60 -21.99
N PRO A 80 -20.66 -12.24 -22.76
CA PRO A 80 -20.32 -13.46 -23.51
C PRO A 80 -19.12 -13.26 -24.44
N ASN A 81 -18.16 -14.17 -24.38
CA ASN A 81 -17.00 -14.17 -25.28
C ASN A 81 -17.28 -15.11 -26.47
N ALA A 82 -17.96 -14.56 -27.49
CA ALA A 82 -18.37 -15.32 -28.67
C ALA A 82 -17.20 -15.96 -29.43
N ALA A 83 -16.02 -15.33 -29.44
CA ALA A 83 -14.83 -15.87 -30.10
C ALA A 83 -14.34 -17.14 -29.42
N VAL A 84 -14.19 -17.12 -28.08
CA VAL A 84 -13.78 -18.30 -27.30
C VAL A 84 -14.84 -19.39 -27.36
N ASN A 85 -16.13 -19.04 -27.31
CA ASN A 85 -17.21 -20.00 -27.49
C ASN A 85 -17.18 -20.67 -28.87
N GLY A 86 -16.91 -19.91 -29.93
CA GLY A 86 -16.72 -20.45 -31.28
C GLY A 86 -15.53 -21.40 -31.39
N MET A 87 -14.41 -21.06 -30.75
CA MET A 87 -13.23 -21.94 -30.70
C MET A 87 -13.49 -23.26 -29.97
N VAL A 88 -14.23 -23.24 -28.85
CA VAL A 88 -14.59 -24.47 -28.13
C VAL A 88 -15.58 -25.32 -28.91
N ALA A 89 -16.56 -24.69 -29.56
CA ALA A 89 -17.53 -25.41 -30.40
C ALA A 89 -16.83 -26.13 -31.57
N GLU A 90 -15.88 -25.46 -32.23
CA GLU A 90 -15.10 -26.05 -33.31
C GLU A 90 -14.20 -27.18 -32.80
N MET A 91 -13.58 -27.01 -31.62
CA MET A 91 -12.80 -28.08 -30.99
C MET A 91 -13.66 -29.31 -30.68
N ARG A 92 -14.89 -29.14 -30.16
CA ARG A 92 -15.80 -30.27 -29.89
C ARG A 92 -16.23 -30.96 -31.18
N ARG A 93 -16.57 -30.20 -32.23
CA ARG A 93 -16.91 -30.73 -33.56
C ARG A 93 -15.78 -31.59 -34.13
N MET A 94 -14.53 -31.14 -34.02
CA MET A 94 -13.37 -31.91 -34.49
C MET A 94 -13.20 -33.22 -33.73
N LEU A 95 -13.44 -33.23 -32.40
CA LEU A 95 -13.36 -34.44 -31.58
C LEU A 95 -14.50 -35.43 -31.92
N GLU A 96 -15.72 -34.93 -32.13
CA GLU A 96 -16.87 -35.73 -32.53
C GLU A 96 -16.66 -36.35 -33.93
N GLU A 97 -16.09 -35.60 -34.89
CA GLU A 97 -15.75 -36.11 -36.23
C GLU A 97 -14.63 -37.16 -36.21
N GLU A 98 -13.69 -37.07 -35.26
CA GLU A 98 -12.67 -38.10 -35.04
C GLU A 98 -13.28 -39.37 -34.44
N GLU A 99 -14.23 -39.25 -33.50
CA GLU A 99 -14.96 -40.39 -32.93
C GLU A 99 -15.87 -41.06 -33.96
N GLU A 100 -16.56 -40.30 -34.80
CA GLU A 100 -17.45 -40.83 -35.84
C GLU A 100 -16.66 -41.50 -36.97
N LYS A 101 -15.48 -40.98 -37.32
CA LYS A 101 -14.53 -41.65 -38.25
C LYS A 101 -13.92 -42.93 -37.64
N ALA A 102 -13.70 -42.97 -36.33
CA ALA A 102 -13.27 -44.18 -35.63
C ALA A 102 -14.40 -45.24 -35.58
N ALA A 103 -15.66 -44.81 -35.48
CA ALA A 103 -16.83 -45.69 -35.49
C ALA A 103 -17.19 -46.20 -36.91
N ALA A 104 -17.01 -45.39 -37.95
CA ALA A 104 -17.33 -45.75 -39.34
C ALA A 104 -16.31 -46.72 -39.98
N GLY A 105 -15.15 -46.95 -39.35
CA GLY A 105 -14.11 -47.84 -39.84
C GLY A 105 -14.37 -49.35 -39.67
N SER A 106 -15.54 -49.77 -39.17
CA SER A 106 -15.79 -51.18 -38.85
C SER A 106 -17.19 -51.66 -39.20
N ILE A 107 -17.40 -52.09 -40.46
CA ILE A 107 -18.34 -53.19 -40.78
C ILE A 107 -17.83 -53.98 -42.01
N VAL A 108 -17.23 -55.16 -41.81
CA VAL A 108 -17.80 -56.49 -42.14
C VAL A 108 -16.83 -57.65 -41.78
N ALA A 109 -17.42 -58.71 -41.20
CA ALA A 109 -16.98 -60.11 -41.08
C ALA A 109 -16.38 -60.62 -39.74
N ASP A 110 -17.13 -61.56 -39.14
CA ASP A 110 -16.78 -62.58 -38.13
C ASP A 110 -16.41 -62.17 -36.69
N GLY A 111 -17.44 -61.83 -35.91
CA GLY A 111 -17.36 -61.22 -34.57
C GLY A 111 -17.03 -62.14 -33.38
N ALA A 112 -16.28 -63.23 -33.57
CA ALA A 112 -15.81 -64.07 -32.46
C ALA A 112 -14.27 -64.06 -32.33
N ASP A 113 -13.54 -64.13 -33.44
CA ASP A 113 -12.07 -64.21 -33.45
C ASP A 113 -11.40 -62.83 -33.22
N ASP A 114 -12.07 -61.74 -33.60
CA ASP A 114 -11.56 -60.38 -33.41
C ASP A 114 -11.68 -59.88 -31.96
N LEU A 115 -12.70 -60.30 -31.20
CA LEU A 115 -12.83 -59.91 -29.80
C LEU A 115 -11.74 -60.58 -28.94
N GLU A 116 -11.37 -61.82 -29.26
CA GLU A 116 -10.30 -62.55 -28.59
C GLU A 116 -8.91 -61.94 -28.89
N ARG A 117 -8.72 -61.37 -30.10
CA ARG A 117 -7.50 -60.62 -30.49
C ARG A 117 -7.45 -59.20 -29.94
N LEU A 118 -8.59 -58.53 -29.76
CA LEU A 118 -8.68 -57.16 -29.23
C LEU A 118 -8.61 -57.11 -27.69
N THR A 119 -9.11 -58.13 -27.00
CA THR A 119 -9.08 -58.23 -25.52
C THR A 119 -7.66 -58.01 -24.92
N PRO A 120 -6.58 -58.65 -25.41
CA PRO A 120 -5.24 -58.39 -24.88
C PRO A 120 -4.72 -56.98 -25.20
N LEU A 121 -5.14 -56.37 -26.32
CA LEU A 121 -4.77 -55.00 -26.68
C LEU A 121 -5.46 -53.98 -25.77
N VAL A 122 -6.75 -54.16 -25.48
CA VAL A 122 -7.52 -53.33 -24.53
C VAL A 122 -6.96 -53.46 -23.12
N LYS A 123 -6.56 -54.66 -22.70
CA LYS A 123 -5.89 -54.88 -21.40
C LYS A 123 -4.54 -54.16 -21.33
N LYS A 124 -3.73 -54.22 -22.39
CA LYS A 124 -2.45 -53.51 -22.44
C LYS A 124 -2.62 -52.00 -22.49
N LEU A 125 -3.66 -51.51 -23.15
CA LEU A 125 -4.05 -50.10 -23.17
C LEU A 125 -4.53 -49.62 -21.81
N SER A 126 -5.35 -50.39 -21.09
CA SER A 126 -5.83 -50.02 -19.75
C SER A 126 -4.71 -50.05 -18.71
N GLU A 127 -3.78 -51.01 -18.81
CA GLU A 127 -2.56 -51.04 -17.99
C GLU A 127 -1.67 -49.82 -18.25
N LYS A 128 -1.45 -49.48 -19.52
CA LYS A 128 -0.65 -48.30 -19.91
C LYS A 128 -1.35 -46.98 -19.58
N HIS A 129 -2.67 -46.91 -19.70
CA HIS A 129 -3.46 -45.77 -19.26
C HIS A 129 -3.35 -45.58 -17.74
N ARG A 130 -3.48 -46.66 -16.97
CA ARG A 130 -3.29 -46.63 -15.51
C ARG A 130 -1.88 -46.17 -15.13
N GLU A 131 -0.86 -46.64 -15.84
CA GLU A 131 0.53 -46.21 -15.63
C GLU A 131 0.71 -44.70 -15.91
N LEU A 132 0.25 -44.21 -17.06
CA LEU A 132 0.33 -42.78 -17.41
C LEU A 132 -0.46 -41.89 -16.45
N VAL A 133 -1.62 -42.36 -15.96
CA VAL A 133 -2.41 -41.63 -14.95
C VAL A 133 -1.65 -41.57 -13.62
N LEU A 134 -0.97 -42.64 -13.21
CA LEU A 134 -0.14 -42.62 -12.01
C LEU A 134 1.09 -41.72 -12.17
N GLU A 135 1.73 -41.74 -13.33
CA GLU A 135 2.87 -40.87 -13.65
C GLU A 135 2.46 -39.40 -13.69
N SER A 136 1.33 -39.07 -14.33
CA SER A 136 0.75 -37.72 -14.32
C SER A 136 0.40 -37.27 -12.90
N ARG A 137 -0.22 -38.14 -12.09
CA ARG A 137 -0.51 -37.83 -10.67
C ARG A 137 0.76 -37.67 -9.83
N ALA A 138 1.82 -38.42 -10.13
CA ALA A 138 3.11 -38.28 -9.46
C ALA A 138 3.77 -36.95 -9.83
N ALA A 139 3.78 -36.59 -11.12
CA ALA A 139 4.28 -35.30 -11.60
C ALA A 139 3.52 -34.13 -10.96
N SER A 140 2.18 -34.19 -10.90
CA SER A 140 1.36 -33.17 -10.22
C SER A 140 1.68 -33.06 -8.73
N ARG A 141 1.94 -34.18 -8.04
CA ARG A 141 2.34 -34.17 -6.62
C ARG A 141 3.74 -33.60 -6.41
N GLU A 142 4.66 -33.81 -7.35
CA GLU A 142 6.01 -33.25 -7.27
C GLU A 142 5.97 -31.72 -7.41
N VAL A 143 5.19 -31.20 -8.36
CA VAL A 143 4.98 -29.73 -8.50
C VAL A 143 4.36 -29.14 -7.22
N LEU A 144 3.38 -29.83 -6.62
CA LEU A 144 2.81 -29.40 -5.34
C LEU A 144 3.88 -29.39 -4.23
N LYS A 145 4.74 -30.41 -4.16
CA LYS A 145 5.83 -30.47 -3.20
C LYS A 145 6.83 -29.33 -3.40
N GLU A 146 7.22 -29.02 -4.63
CA GLU A 146 8.07 -27.86 -4.94
C GLU A 146 7.43 -26.55 -4.49
N PHE A 147 6.13 -26.34 -4.79
CA PHE A 147 5.39 -25.18 -4.31
C PHE A 147 5.39 -25.08 -2.78
N LEU A 148 5.19 -26.20 -2.07
CA LEU A 148 5.19 -26.22 -0.60
C LEU A 148 6.59 -25.91 -0.03
N LEU A 149 7.65 -26.43 -0.65
CA LEU A 149 9.03 -26.13 -0.25
C LEU A 149 9.37 -24.67 -0.45
N GLU A 150 9.04 -24.11 -1.61
CA GLU A 150 9.25 -22.69 -1.92
C GLU A 150 8.42 -21.78 -1.00
N SER A 151 7.15 -22.14 -0.75
CA SER A 151 6.29 -21.42 0.20
C SER A 151 6.85 -21.45 1.62
N ARG A 152 7.37 -22.61 2.06
CA ARG A 152 8.05 -22.74 3.36
C ARG A 152 9.30 -21.86 3.42
N ALA A 153 10.17 -21.93 2.41
CA ALA A 153 11.40 -21.14 2.35
C ALA A 153 11.11 -19.63 2.40
N ARG A 154 10.08 -19.16 1.69
CA ARG A 154 9.65 -17.75 1.75
C ARG A 154 9.16 -17.34 3.14
N LYS A 155 8.42 -18.22 3.82
CA LYS A 155 7.94 -17.98 5.19
C LYS A 155 9.09 -18.00 6.19
N GLU A 156 10.05 -18.90 6.04
CA GLU A 156 11.28 -18.98 6.84
C GLU A 156 12.11 -17.69 6.67
N ALA A 157 12.38 -17.26 5.42
CA ALA A 157 13.09 -16.01 5.15
C ALA A 157 12.36 -14.77 5.70
N SER A 158 11.03 -14.75 5.62
CA SER A 158 10.23 -13.68 6.22
C SER A 158 10.29 -13.69 7.74
N ALA A 159 10.35 -14.87 8.37
CA ALA A 159 10.49 -15.00 9.81
C ALA A 159 11.87 -14.49 10.27
N GLU A 160 12.94 -14.89 9.59
CA GLU A 160 14.30 -14.40 9.85
C GLU A 160 14.41 -12.87 9.70
N ALA A 161 13.70 -12.30 8.72
CA ALA A 161 13.63 -10.85 8.54
C ALA A 161 12.95 -10.13 9.71
N LEU A 162 11.78 -10.64 10.14
CA LEU A 162 11.07 -10.10 11.30
C LEU A 162 11.88 -10.26 12.58
N GLU A 163 12.57 -11.39 12.77
CA GLU A 163 13.45 -11.61 13.92
C GLU A 163 14.61 -10.62 13.95
N ARG A 164 15.21 -10.30 12.80
CA ARG A 164 16.22 -9.22 12.70
C ARG A 164 15.66 -7.87 13.10
N GLU A 165 14.46 -7.51 12.61
CA GLU A 165 13.80 -6.24 12.98
C GLU A 165 13.52 -6.17 14.48
N LEU A 166 13.02 -7.27 15.09
CA LEU A 166 12.79 -7.36 16.52
C LEU A 166 14.07 -7.23 17.35
N ARG A 167 15.20 -7.78 16.88
CA ARG A 167 16.50 -7.58 17.53
C ARG A 167 16.94 -6.12 17.50
N CYS A 168 16.76 -5.44 16.37
CA CYS A 168 17.08 -4.01 16.24
C CYS A 168 16.22 -3.17 17.21
N LEU A 169 14.90 -3.38 17.19
CA LEU A 169 13.96 -2.73 18.10
C LEU A 169 14.32 -2.97 19.58
N SER A 170 14.72 -4.20 19.93
CA SER A 170 15.13 -4.52 21.30
C SER A 170 16.39 -3.77 21.72
N SER A 171 17.37 -3.64 20.82
CA SER A 171 18.59 -2.85 21.05
C SER A 171 18.26 -1.37 21.27
N ASP A 172 17.43 -0.80 20.41
CA ASP A 172 17.09 0.62 20.44
C ASP A 172 16.20 0.95 21.65
N ILE A 173 15.26 0.08 22.03
CA ILE A 173 14.50 0.19 23.29
C ILE A 173 15.47 0.23 24.49
N ASN A 174 16.49 -0.62 24.51
CA ASN A 174 17.47 -0.63 25.59
C ASN A 174 18.37 0.62 25.55
N ALA A 175 18.72 1.14 24.38
CA ALA A 175 19.44 2.40 24.24
C ALA A 175 18.63 3.57 24.80
N VAL A 176 17.36 3.70 24.41
CA VAL A 176 16.44 4.73 24.91
C VAL A 176 16.22 4.58 26.42
N ARG A 177 16.06 3.35 26.94
CA ARG A 177 15.98 3.12 28.40
C ARG A 177 17.21 3.63 29.13
N ARG A 178 18.42 3.38 28.61
CA ARG A 178 19.67 3.89 29.20
C ARG A 178 19.72 5.43 29.18
N GLU A 179 19.28 6.06 28.09
CA GLU A 179 19.20 7.52 27.99
C GLU A 179 18.20 8.11 29.01
N ILE A 180 17.01 7.52 29.14
CA ILE A 180 16.01 7.96 30.13
C ILE A 180 16.58 7.83 31.56
N GLN A 181 17.29 6.74 31.88
CA GLN A 181 17.96 6.57 33.17
C GLN A 181 19.02 7.63 33.44
N LEU A 182 19.85 7.97 32.44
CA LEU A 182 20.85 9.04 32.56
C LEU A 182 20.21 10.42 32.79
N LEU A 183 19.01 10.63 32.25
CA LEU A 183 18.22 11.84 32.42
C LEU A 183 17.39 11.85 33.71
N GLY A 184 17.54 10.86 34.59
CA GLY A 184 16.87 10.78 35.88
C GLY A 184 15.47 10.16 35.84
N GLY A 185 15.02 9.64 34.70
CA GLY A 185 13.81 8.84 34.60
C GLY A 185 14.13 7.36 34.76
N GLY A 186 14.03 6.85 35.98
CA GLY A 186 14.12 5.44 36.27
C GLY A 186 13.05 5.07 37.28
N ASP A 187 12.28 4.02 36.99
CA ASP A 187 11.46 3.37 38.01
C ASP A 187 12.43 2.59 38.93
N ASP A 188 13.04 3.30 39.89
CA ASP A 188 13.89 2.72 40.95
C ASP A 188 13.16 1.66 41.79
N SER A 189 11.85 1.48 41.54
CA SER A 189 10.98 0.54 42.23
C SER A 189 11.34 -0.93 42.00
N GLU A 190 11.84 -1.33 40.81
CA GLU A 190 12.16 -2.75 40.54
C GLU A 190 13.54 -3.17 41.07
N GLN A 191 14.59 -2.37 40.86
CA GLN A 191 15.95 -2.72 41.30
C GLN A 191 16.15 -2.62 42.82
N LEU A 192 15.47 -1.69 43.49
CA LEU A 192 15.51 -1.58 44.96
C LEU A 192 14.69 -2.69 45.65
N GLN A 193 13.60 -3.15 45.03
CA GLN A 193 12.81 -4.27 45.56
C GLN A 193 13.58 -5.60 45.53
N ASP A 194 14.42 -5.84 44.52
CA ASP A 194 15.25 -7.04 44.46
C ASP A 194 16.41 -7.01 45.48
N LEU A 195 17.01 -5.84 45.70
CA LEU A 195 18.03 -5.67 46.74
C LEU A 195 17.45 -5.77 48.17
N LEU A 196 16.23 -5.27 48.41
CA LEU A 196 15.57 -5.36 49.71
C LEU A 196 15.03 -6.76 50.01
N ARG A 197 14.56 -7.49 48.99
CA ARG A 197 14.08 -8.87 49.12
C ARG A 197 15.20 -9.86 49.48
N SER A 198 16.44 -9.58 49.06
CA SER A 198 17.61 -10.41 49.39
C SER A 198 18.12 -10.23 50.83
N ARG A 199 17.73 -9.16 51.54
CA ARG A 199 18.29 -8.82 52.86
C ARG A 199 17.34 -8.99 54.04
N GLY A 200 16.10 -9.45 53.80
CA GLY A 200 15.23 -10.01 54.85
C GLY A 200 14.76 -9.04 55.94
N GLU A 201 14.85 -7.73 55.73
CA GLU A 201 14.39 -6.73 56.71
C GLU A 201 13.24 -5.91 56.11
N VAL A 202 12.03 -6.13 56.64
CA VAL A 202 10.85 -5.35 56.29
C VAL A 202 10.94 -4.01 57.00
N TYR A 203 11.46 -3.00 56.31
CA TYR A 203 11.29 -1.61 56.73
C TYR A 203 10.11 -0.98 56.02
N ASP A 204 9.32 -0.24 56.78
CA ASP A 204 8.10 0.41 56.31
C ASP A 204 8.43 1.47 55.24
N LYS A 205 7.75 1.38 54.09
CA LYS A 205 8.02 2.17 52.87
C LYS A 205 7.95 3.68 53.16
N GLU A 206 7.08 4.08 54.07
CA GLU A 206 6.88 5.47 54.48
C GLU A 206 8.05 6.02 55.30
N VAL A 207 8.71 5.17 56.10
CA VAL A 207 9.84 5.56 56.97
C VAL A 207 11.09 5.83 56.14
N ILE A 208 11.35 4.99 55.13
CA ILE A 208 12.47 5.20 54.18
C ILE A 208 12.24 6.46 53.37
N THR A 209 11.01 6.66 52.86
CA THR A 209 10.65 7.85 52.06
C THR A 209 10.85 9.14 52.88
N ARG A 210 10.37 9.17 54.13
CA ARG A 210 10.60 10.29 55.06
C ARG A 210 12.06 10.52 55.40
N ALA A 211 12.85 9.46 55.56
CA ALA A 211 14.29 9.57 55.84
C ALA A 211 15.04 10.16 54.63
N MET A 212 14.67 9.78 53.41
CA MET A 212 15.26 10.33 52.18
C MET A 212 14.88 11.79 51.94
N GLU A 213 13.63 12.17 52.25
CA GLU A 213 13.19 13.59 52.27
C GLU A 213 13.93 14.41 53.32
N ALA A 214 14.09 13.88 54.54
CA ALA A 214 14.79 14.57 55.63
C ALA A 214 16.30 14.75 55.37
N LEU A 215 16.90 13.88 54.54
CA LEU A 215 18.29 13.95 54.11
C LEU A 215 18.49 14.81 52.85
N GLY A 216 17.42 15.35 52.26
CA GLY A 216 17.50 16.17 51.04
C GLY A 216 17.96 15.40 49.79
N LEU A 217 17.75 14.08 49.77
CA LEU A 217 18.15 13.19 48.67
C LEU A 217 17.04 12.95 47.64
N THR A 218 15.87 13.58 47.80
CA THR A 218 14.80 13.53 46.78
C THR A 218 15.23 14.31 45.54
N ARG A 219 15.67 13.58 44.51
CA ARG A 219 15.97 14.14 43.20
C ARG A 219 14.70 14.60 42.51
N VAL A 220 14.83 15.72 41.80
CA VAL A 220 13.79 16.41 41.05
C VAL A 220 13.32 15.55 39.87
N GLY A 221 12.02 15.26 39.85
CA GLY A 221 11.22 15.07 38.63
C GLY A 221 11.04 13.63 38.13
N ASP A 222 9.91 13.02 38.48
CA ASP A 222 9.33 11.97 37.65
C ASP A 222 9.15 12.51 36.23
N ILE A 223 9.69 11.81 35.21
CA ILE A 223 9.42 12.12 33.81
C ILE A 223 7.97 11.72 33.52
N VAL A 224 7.01 12.63 33.75
CA VAL A 224 5.61 12.40 33.45
C VAL A 224 5.41 12.38 31.93
N VAL A 225 5.16 11.20 31.37
CA VAL A 225 4.77 11.04 29.96
C VAL A 225 3.38 11.63 29.77
N ASP A 226 3.26 12.71 29.01
CA ASP A 226 1.96 13.29 28.66
C ASP A 226 1.15 12.30 27.80
N GLU A 227 0.07 11.75 28.37
CA GLU A 227 -0.80 10.76 27.73
C GLU A 227 -1.46 11.30 26.45
N SER A 228 -1.56 12.62 26.29
CA SER A 228 -2.00 13.27 25.05
C SER A 228 -0.95 13.13 23.95
N LYS A 229 0.34 13.21 24.30
CA LYS A 229 1.47 12.97 23.38
C LYS A 229 1.53 11.51 22.97
N ARG A 230 1.38 10.58 23.93
CA ARG A 230 1.36 9.13 23.66
C ARG A 230 0.26 8.75 22.66
N ARG A 231 -0.96 9.27 22.87
CA ARG A 231 -2.11 9.03 21.96
C ARG A 231 -1.96 9.61 20.55
N ARG A 232 -1.10 10.61 20.33
CA ARG A 232 -0.84 11.15 18.98
C ARG A 232 0.12 10.27 18.20
N VAL A 233 1.21 9.86 18.83
CA VAL A 233 2.17 8.91 18.23
C VAL A 233 1.45 7.63 17.81
N LEU A 234 0.58 7.09 18.67
CA LEU A 234 -0.20 5.90 18.37
C LEU A 234 -1.22 6.08 17.24
N ARG A 235 -1.71 7.31 16.99
CA ARG A 235 -2.64 7.57 15.87
C ARG A 235 -1.97 7.44 14.51
N GLN A 236 -0.70 7.79 14.40
CA GLN A 236 0.10 7.71 13.17
C GLN A 236 1.13 6.57 13.21
N PHE A 237 0.87 5.56 14.05
CA PHE A 237 1.82 4.50 14.33
C PHE A 237 2.35 3.82 13.06
N ASN A 238 1.48 3.51 12.10
CA ASN A 238 1.87 2.81 10.87
C ASN A 238 2.83 3.63 10.00
N GLU A 239 2.62 4.95 9.90
CA GLU A 239 3.49 5.84 9.11
C GLU A 239 4.85 6.00 9.79
N LEU A 240 4.85 6.19 11.11
CA LEU A 240 6.06 6.30 11.91
C LEU A 240 6.86 4.99 11.93
N GLN A 241 6.18 3.85 12.06
CA GLN A 241 6.79 2.53 11.98
C GLN A 241 7.40 2.29 10.60
N SER A 242 6.68 2.61 9.52
CA SER A 242 7.20 2.45 8.15
C SER A 242 8.43 3.29 7.91
N TRP A 243 8.44 4.54 8.38
CA TRP A 243 9.61 5.42 8.30
C TRP A 243 10.79 4.84 9.08
N TYR A 244 10.55 4.43 10.33
CA TYR A 244 11.57 3.90 11.22
C TYR A 244 12.18 2.60 10.67
N SER A 245 11.35 1.62 10.27
CA SER A 245 11.81 0.38 9.64
C SER A 245 12.57 0.65 8.34
N ARG A 246 12.11 1.59 7.51
CA ARG A 246 12.82 1.92 6.27
C ARG A 246 14.20 2.49 6.56
N ARG A 247 14.32 3.40 7.53
CA ARG A 247 15.59 4.07 7.84
C ARG A 247 16.57 3.15 8.55
N ARG A 248 16.09 2.26 9.43
CA ARG A 248 16.94 1.27 10.10
C ARG A 248 17.36 0.11 9.18
N CYS A 249 16.54 -0.22 8.18
CA CYS A 249 16.86 -1.20 7.16
C CYS A 249 17.60 -0.61 5.94
N LEU A 250 17.87 0.70 5.89
CA LEU A 250 18.56 1.37 4.78
C LEU A 250 20.09 1.20 4.83
N GLU A 251 20.64 0.59 5.89
CA GLU A 251 22.05 0.27 5.99
C GLU A 251 22.28 -1.24 5.93
N LYS A 252 22.80 -1.68 4.76
CA LYS A 252 23.64 -2.86 4.47
C LYS A 252 23.27 -3.46 3.10
N THR A 253 23.57 -2.74 2.02
CA THR A 253 23.72 -3.37 0.69
C THR A 253 25.07 -3.14 0.02
N ASP A 254 26.01 -2.41 0.61
CA ASP A 254 27.31 -2.13 -0.03
C ASP A 254 28.48 -2.38 0.93
N ASP A 255 28.80 -3.64 1.20
CA ASP A 255 30.20 -4.07 1.40
C ASP A 255 30.33 -5.60 1.19
N GLU A 256 30.58 -5.99 -0.05
CA GLU A 256 31.05 -7.35 -0.38
C GLU A 256 32.49 -7.50 0.14
N GLY A 257 32.68 -7.81 1.43
CA GLY A 257 34.06 -8.00 1.92
C GLY A 257 34.32 -8.26 3.41
N ALA A 258 33.32 -8.27 4.30
CA ALA A 258 33.55 -8.49 5.72
C ALA A 258 32.88 -9.78 6.23
N GLU A 259 33.70 -10.70 6.73
CA GLU A 259 33.32 -11.88 7.52
C GLU A 259 32.28 -11.53 8.60
N PRO A 260 31.36 -12.45 8.97
CA PRO A 260 30.31 -12.22 9.95
C PRO A 260 30.93 -12.22 11.37
N ALA A 261 31.52 -11.09 11.76
CA ALA A 261 31.99 -10.86 13.10
C ALA A 261 30.83 -10.34 13.97
N ASP A 262 30.41 -11.21 14.88
CA ASP A 262 29.65 -11.00 16.12
C ASP A 262 28.32 -10.22 16.10
N ASP A 263 27.40 -10.84 16.83
CA ASP A 263 25.98 -10.62 17.06
C ASP A 263 25.62 -9.31 17.80
N ALA A 264 26.18 -8.18 17.35
CA ALA A 264 25.85 -6.86 17.86
C ALA A 264 25.26 -6.02 16.74
N CYS A 265 23.94 -5.83 16.75
CA CYS A 265 23.31 -4.74 16.01
C CYS A 265 23.91 -3.43 16.55
N PRO A 266 24.72 -2.67 15.78
CA PRO A 266 25.29 -1.42 16.26
C PRO A 266 24.12 -0.49 16.60
N SER A 267 24.08 0.06 17.81
CA SER A 267 23.09 1.08 18.17
C SER A 267 23.34 2.29 17.27
N ASP A 268 22.42 2.54 16.36
CA ASP A 268 22.52 3.65 15.41
C ASP A 268 21.93 4.89 16.09
N SER A 269 22.76 5.49 16.93
CA SER A 269 22.43 6.68 17.72
C SER A 269 21.93 7.84 16.83
N GLU A 270 22.37 7.89 15.57
CA GLU A 270 21.98 8.91 14.61
C GLU A 270 20.52 8.74 14.18
N THR A 271 20.10 7.53 13.79
CA THR A 271 18.69 7.27 13.43
C THR A 271 17.73 7.49 14.60
N ILE A 272 18.14 7.15 15.83
CA ILE A 272 17.35 7.39 17.04
C ILE A 272 17.18 8.90 17.29
N GLU A 273 18.23 9.69 17.13
CA GLU A 273 18.18 11.14 17.33
C GLU A 273 17.30 11.82 16.27
N GLU A 274 17.40 11.40 15.01
CA GLU A 274 16.55 11.90 13.92
C GLU A 274 15.08 11.54 14.11
N PHE A 275 14.78 10.31 14.52
CA PHE A 275 13.42 9.92 14.86
C PHE A 275 12.88 10.74 16.04
N SER A 276 13.73 11.03 17.03
CA SER A 276 13.36 11.88 18.17
C SER A 276 13.00 13.30 17.72
N LYS A 277 13.78 13.90 16.82
CA LYS A 277 13.48 15.22 16.21
C LYS A 277 12.16 15.21 15.42
N LEU A 278 11.89 14.13 14.69
CA LEU A 278 10.63 13.96 13.95
C LEU A 278 9.45 13.90 14.92
N ILE A 279 9.55 13.07 15.96
CA ILE A 279 8.53 12.93 16.98
C ILE A 279 8.28 14.26 17.71
N ASP A 280 9.31 15.05 17.98
CA ASP A 280 9.18 16.38 18.58
C ASP A 280 8.54 17.41 17.65
N THR A 281 8.79 17.31 16.34
CA THR A 281 8.10 18.12 15.33
C THR A 281 6.60 17.81 15.30
N PHE A 282 6.22 16.53 15.33
CA PHE A 282 4.82 16.11 15.43
C PHE A 282 4.14 16.55 16.73
N LYS A 283 4.91 16.71 17.81
CA LYS A 283 4.41 17.18 19.10
C LYS A 283 4.27 18.70 19.18
N ARG A 284 4.91 19.47 18.28
CA ARG A 284 5.06 20.93 18.42
C ARG A 284 3.72 21.68 18.42
N PHE A 285 2.74 21.22 17.65
CA PHE A 285 1.43 21.84 17.58
C PHE A 285 0.33 20.86 18.00
N SER A 286 -0.51 21.29 18.94
CA SER A 286 -1.48 20.41 19.61
C SER A 286 -2.92 20.59 19.18
N ASN A 287 -3.24 21.79 18.72
CA ASN A 287 -4.58 22.27 18.53
C ASN A 287 -4.57 23.34 17.45
N ILE A 288 -5.55 23.27 16.57
CA ILE A 288 -5.87 24.37 15.67
C ILE A 288 -6.97 25.15 16.37
N THR A 289 -6.67 26.39 16.73
CA THR A 289 -7.64 27.33 17.28
C THR A 289 -7.84 28.45 16.29
N MET A 290 -9.09 28.84 16.07
CA MET A 290 -9.40 30.01 15.25
C MET A 290 -8.85 31.27 15.94
N ALA A 291 -7.82 31.88 15.36
CA ALA A 291 -7.24 33.12 15.88
C ALA A 291 -8.11 34.34 15.52
N THR A 292 -8.53 34.44 14.27
CA THR A 292 -9.37 35.52 13.76
C THR A 292 -10.05 35.09 12.46
N GLU A 293 -11.23 35.65 12.19
CA GLU A 293 -11.94 35.51 10.93
C GLU A 293 -11.67 36.73 10.03
N LEU A 294 -11.12 36.48 8.84
CA LEU A 294 -10.90 37.51 7.83
C LEU A 294 -12.21 37.79 7.09
N VAL A 295 -12.59 39.06 6.99
CA VAL A 295 -13.79 39.46 6.24
C VAL A 295 -13.38 39.73 4.80
N THR A 296 -13.83 38.89 3.87
CA THR A 296 -13.59 39.05 2.43
C THR A 296 -14.70 39.83 1.72
N THR A 297 -15.73 40.28 2.45
CA THR A 297 -16.94 40.90 1.91
C THR A 297 -16.82 42.41 1.72
N GLU A 298 -17.16 42.89 0.53
CA GLU A 298 -17.69 44.25 0.34
C GLU A 298 -19.17 44.15 -0.04
N GLY A 299 -20.04 44.82 0.73
CA GLY A 299 -21.48 44.89 0.48
C GLY A 299 -22.29 44.10 1.49
N GLY A 300 -23.15 44.80 2.25
CA GLY A 300 -23.99 44.28 3.33
C GLY A 300 -25.10 43.33 2.89
N GLY A 301 -24.74 42.21 2.26
CA GLY A 301 -25.62 41.10 1.92
C GLY A 301 -25.11 39.79 2.51
N THR A 302 -26.02 38.94 2.95
CA THR A 302 -25.82 37.65 3.63
C THR A 302 -25.27 36.54 2.71
N ASN A 303 -24.32 36.85 1.83
CA ASN A 303 -23.72 35.86 0.93
C ASN A 303 -22.53 35.17 1.62
N THR A 304 -22.55 33.85 1.53
CA THR A 304 -21.49 32.91 1.93
C THR A 304 -20.13 33.41 1.48
N GLY A 305 -19.16 33.52 2.41
CA GLY A 305 -17.83 34.07 2.15
C GLY A 305 -17.17 33.50 0.90
N SER A 306 -16.44 34.34 0.15
CA SER A 306 -15.73 33.91 -1.05
C SER A 306 -14.63 32.92 -0.69
N PRO A 307 -14.62 31.70 -1.28
CA PRO A 307 -13.56 30.72 -1.04
C PRO A 307 -12.16 31.28 -1.30
N ILE A 308 -11.27 31.06 -0.34
CA ILE A 308 -9.83 31.35 -0.46
C ILE A 308 -9.16 30.08 -0.99
N SER A 309 -8.49 30.21 -2.12
CA SER A 309 -7.75 29.13 -2.78
C SER A 309 -6.34 28.95 -2.22
N SER A 310 -5.71 30.04 -1.79
CA SER A 310 -4.31 30.06 -1.38
C SER A 310 -4.05 31.15 -0.34
N ILE A 311 -3.16 30.83 0.59
CA ILE A 311 -2.61 31.72 1.62
C ILE A 311 -1.10 31.50 1.67
N GLU A 312 -0.33 32.58 1.62
CA GLU A 312 1.13 32.51 1.58
C GLU A 312 1.76 33.62 2.41
N PHE A 313 2.85 33.29 3.12
CA PHE A 313 3.62 34.24 3.91
C PHE A 313 4.77 34.83 3.09
N ASP A 314 5.09 36.09 3.37
CA ASP A 314 6.30 36.72 2.88
C ASP A 314 7.56 36.12 3.53
N SER A 315 8.74 36.51 3.06
CA SER A 315 10.02 36.01 3.59
C SER A 315 10.27 36.35 5.07
N THR A 316 9.51 37.29 5.64
CA THR A 316 9.66 37.75 7.02
C THR A 316 8.63 37.12 7.96
N GLU A 317 7.65 36.40 7.42
CA GLU A 317 6.50 35.82 8.15
C GLU A 317 5.66 36.88 8.91
N GLU A 318 5.83 38.15 8.56
CA GLU A 318 5.11 39.29 9.17
C GLU A 318 3.86 39.65 8.37
N ASN A 319 3.90 39.47 7.05
CA ASN A 319 2.76 39.70 6.17
C ASN A 319 2.42 38.42 5.41
N PHE A 320 1.14 38.28 5.09
CA PHE A 320 0.64 37.19 4.27
C PHE A 320 -0.35 37.69 3.23
N ALA A 321 -0.41 36.99 2.10
CA ALA A 321 -1.36 37.26 1.04
C ALA A 321 -2.40 36.14 0.97
N THR A 322 -3.63 36.50 0.61
CA THR A 322 -4.70 35.56 0.29
C THR A 322 -5.23 35.81 -1.11
N ALA A 323 -5.64 34.74 -1.79
CA ALA A 323 -6.25 34.81 -3.11
C ALA A 323 -7.29 33.70 -3.31
N GLY A 324 -8.22 33.93 -4.24
CA GLY A 324 -9.22 32.94 -4.60
C GLY A 324 -10.18 33.43 -5.67
N VAL A 325 -11.44 32.99 -5.55
CA VAL A 325 -12.47 33.25 -6.57
C VAL A 325 -12.98 34.68 -6.60
N SER A 326 -12.55 35.52 -5.65
CA SER A 326 -12.86 36.94 -5.58
C SER A 326 -12.10 37.79 -6.61
N LYS A 327 -11.16 37.20 -7.38
CA LYS A 327 -10.29 37.89 -8.34
C LYS A 327 -9.48 39.02 -7.69
N ARG A 328 -9.01 38.75 -6.47
CA ARG A 328 -8.28 39.69 -5.63
C ARG A 328 -7.12 38.98 -4.97
N ILE A 329 -5.96 39.62 -4.96
CA ILE A 329 -4.85 39.30 -4.06
C ILE A 329 -4.91 40.31 -2.93
N GLN A 330 -5.16 39.83 -1.71
CA GLN A 330 -5.33 40.67 -0.52
C GLN A 330 -4.14 40.47 0.42
N PHE A 331 -3.55 41.57 0.87
CA PHE A 331 -2.35 41.56 1.72
C PHE A 331 -2.71 41.96 3.14
N TYR A 332 -2.24 41.17 4.10
CA TYR A 332 -2.51 41.34 5.52
C TYR A 332 -1.21 41.37 6.31
N ASN A 333 -1.20 42.14 7.38
CA ASN A 333 -0.16 42.10 8.39
C ASN A 333 -0.62 41.22 9.55
N LEU A 334 0.20 40.23 9.92
CA LEU A 334 -0.14 39.21 10.90
C LEU A 334 -0.45 39.83 12.27
N GLU A 335 0.38 40.75 12.76
CA GLU A 335 0.17 41.40 14.06
C GLU A 335 -1.15 42.17 14.10
N ARG A 336 -1.47 42.91 13.04
CA ARG A 336 -2.75 43.64 12.95
C ARG A 336 -3.94 42.68 12.94
N VAL A 337 -3.85 41.57 12.21
CA VAL A 337 -4.92 40.57 12.15
C VAL A 337 -5.12 39.92 13.52
N LEU A 338 -4.05 39.55 14.21
CA LEU A 338 -4.12 39.00 15.57
C LEU A 338 -4.63 40.02 16.60
N ALA A 339 -4.38 41.31 16.38
CA ALA A 339 -4.97 42.40 17.17
C ALA A 339 -6.46 42.68 16.83
N GLY A 340 -7.06 41.92 15.91
CA GLY A 340 -8.47 42.01 15.54
C GLY A 340 -8.78 42.83 14.30
N SER A 341 -7.77 43.29 13.54
CA SER A 341 -7.98 43.93 12.24
C SER A 341 -8.48 42.91 11.21
N ARG A 342 -9.64 43.17 10.62
CA ARG A 342 -10.27 42.25 9.66
C ARG A 342 -10.09 42.67 8.19
N GLN A 343 -9.56 43.87 7.95
CA GLN A 343 -9.40 44.43 6.61
C GLN A 343 -7.98 44.21 6.09
N PRO A 344 -7.83 43.97 4.77
CA PRO A 344 -6.51 43.91 4.15
C PRO A 344 -5.84 45.29 4.20
N ALA A 345 -4.53 45.31 4.37
CA ALA A 345 -3.73 46.52 4.27
C ALA A 345 -3.70 47.03 2.82
N GLU A 346 -3.57 46.09 1.87
CA GLU A 346 -3.52 46.38 0.44
C GLU A 346 -4.24 45.30 -0.36
N GLN A 347 -4.67 45.64 -1.57
CA GLN A 347 -5.26 44.67 -2.49
C GLN A 347 -4.91 44.96 -3.94
N ILE A 348 -4.79 43.91 -4.72
CA ILE A 348 -4.60 43.93 -6.18
C ILE A 348 -5.78 43.21 -6.82
N MET A 349 -6.40 43.83 -7.81
CA MET A 349 -7.48 43.24 -8.60
C MET A 349 -6.88 42.46 -9.78
N THR A 350 -7.36 41.24 -10.00
CA THR A 350 -6.98 40.41 -11.15
C THR A 350 -8.16 40.26 -12.13
N HIS A 351 -7.85 39.86 -13.36
CA HIS A 351 -8.86 39.66 -14.41
C HIS A 351 -9.61 38.32 -14.22
N SER A 352 -8.90 37.30 -13.72
CA SER A 352 -9.39 35.94 -13.55
C SER A 352 -9.30 35.45 -12.11
N LYS A 353 -10.05 34.38 -11.80
CA LYS A 353 -10.05 33.75 -10.47
C LYS A 353 -8.70 33.12 -10.23
N LEU A 354 -8.21 33.17 -9.00
CA LEU A 354 -6.87 32.69 -8.66
C LEU A 354 -6.93 31.29 -8.04
N THR A 355 -5.89 30.50 -8.29
CA THR A 355 -5.73 29.12 -7.78
C THR A 355 -4.61 29.03 -6.75
N CYS A 356 -3.48 29.67 -7.00
CA CYS A 356 -2.31 29.60 -6.11
C CYS A 356 -1.51 30.91 -6.11
N LEU A 357 -0.91 31.22 -4.96
CA LEU A 357 0.08 32.28 -4.79
C LEU A 357 1.44 31.67 -4.44
N SER A 358 2.51 32.41 -4.73
CA SER A 358 3.84 32.10 -4.21
C SER A 358 4.69 33.36 -4.09
N TYR A 359 5.11 33.70 -2.89
CA TYR A 359 6.06 34.80 -2.69
C TYR A 359 7.45 34.42 -3.21
N ASN A 360 8.09 35.36 -3.89
CA ASN A 360 9.49 35.23 -4.23
C ASN A 360 10.33 35.29 -2.93
N LYS A 361 11.16 34.27 -2.71
CA LYS A 361 11.96 34.12 -1.48
C LYS A 361 13.14 35.09 -1.40
N LEU A 362 13.53 35.73 -2.51
CA LEU A 362 14.64 36.67 -2.62
C LEU A 362 14.14 38.12 -2.75
N ILE A 363 13.15 38.35 -3.61
CA ILE A 363 12.62 39.68 -3.92
C ILE A 363 11.27 39.87 -3.22
N ARG A 364 11.28 40.54 -2.06
CA ARG A 364 10.11 40.65 -1.18
C ARG A 364 8.88 41.24 -1.83
N GLN A 365 9.08 42.21 -2.73
CA GLN A 365 7.98 42.87 -3.42
C GLN A 365 7.39 42.04 -4.57
N HIS A 366 7.89 40.84 -4.86
CA HIS A 366 7.38 40.00 -5.94
C HIS A 366 6.55 38.83 -5.42
N ILE A 367 5.36 38.66 -6.00
CA ILE A 367 4.49 37.52 -5.77
C ILE A 367 4.04 36.94 -7.11
N ALA A 368 4.18 35.63 -7.27
CA ALA A 368 3.61 34.91 -8.40
C ALA A 368 2.16 34.50 -8.06
N ALA A 369 1.28 34.59 -9.04
CA ALA A 369 -0.11 34.16 -8.96
C ALA A 369 -0.46 33.34 -10.20
N SER A 370 -1.18 32.25 -10.00
CA SER A 370 -1.76 31.44 -11.07
C SER A 370 -3.27 31.58 -11.06
N ASP A 371 -3.88 31.59 -12.24
CA ASP A 371 -5.32 31.74 -12.40
C ASP A 371 -6.00 30.52 -13.03
N TYR A 372 -7.32 30.64 -13.21
CA TYR A 372 -8.16 29.59 -13.80
C TYR A 372 -8.05 29.51 -15.34
N GLU A 373 -7.49 30.52 -16.00
CA GLU A 373 -7.32 30.57 -17.45
C GLU A 373 -5.94 30.03 -17.87
N GLY A 374 -5.17 29.49 -16.92
CA GLY A 374 -3.84 28.94 -17.17
C GLY A 374 -2.71 29.97 -17.14
N VAL A 375 -3.01 31.25 -16.86
CA VAL A 375 -2.00 32.32 -16.83
C VAL A 375 -1.27 32.31 -15.49
N VAL A 376 0.06 32.43 -15.57
CA VAL A 376 0.92 32.65 -14.41
C VAL A 376 1.49 34.07 -14.48
N SER A 377 1.13 34.91 -13.52
CA SER A 377 1.54 36.32 -13.47
C SER A 377 2.48 36.56 -12.30
N ILE A 378 3.56 37.32 -12.52
CA ILE A 378 4.40 37.87 -11.44
C ILE A 378 3.98 39.31 -11.19
N TRP A 379 3.63 39.63 -9.94
CA TRP A 379 3.15 40.94 -9.51
C TRP A 379 4.18 41.65 -8.63
N ASP A 380 4.33 42.95 -8.83
CA ASP A 380 4.99 43.86 -7.90
C ASP A 380 3.96 44.36 -6.88
N VAL A 381 4.11 43.95 -5.63
CA VAL A 381 3.18 44.25 -4.52
C VAL A 381 3.15 45.75 -4.23
N GLU A 382 4.32 46.41 -4.18
CA GLU A 382 4.45 47.83 -3.86
C GLU A 382 3.87 48.71 -4.97
N LYS A 383 4.14 48.33 -6.24
CA LYS A 383 3.64 49.07 -7.40
C LYS A 383 2.25 48.65 -7.87
N LYS A 384 1.68 47.59 -7.29
CA LYS A 384 0.36 47.01 -7.62
C LYS A 384 0.17 46.75 -9.11
N ARG A 385 1.20 46.21 -9.76
CA ARG A 385 1.19 45.95 -11.22
C ARG A 385 1.76 44.57 -11.54
N ALA A 386 1.26 43.96 -12.61
CA ALA A 386 1.89 42.80 -13.21
C ALA A 386 3.24 43.22 -13.83
N ILE A 387 4.26 42.41 -13.60
CA ILE A 387 5.61 42.55 -14.16
C ILE A 387 5.69 41.75 -15.44
N ILE A 388 5.20 40.50 -15.40
CA ILE A 388 5.22 39.56 -16.50
C ILE A 388 4.06 38.57 -16.34
N ASP A 389 3.49 38.17 -17.47
CA ASP A 389 2.46 37.15 -17.59
C ASP A 389 2.98 36.02 -18.47
N PHE A 390 2.74 34.77 -18.06
CA PHE A 390 3.09 33.56 -18.78
C PHE A 390 1.80 32.83 -19.16
N GLU A 391 1.55 32.70 -20.47
CA GLU A 391 0.29 32.19 -21.04
C GLU A 391 0.50 30.86 -21.80
N GLU A 392 1.46 30.04 -21.38
CA GLU A 392 1.83 28.81 -22.10
C GLU A 392 0.87 27.63 -21.85
N HIS A 393 0.04 27.69 -20.80
CA HIS A 393 -0.93 26.64 -20.48
C HIS A 393 -2.25 26.90 -21.21
N GLU A 394 -2.62 25.97 -22.10
CA GLU A 394 -3.96 25.94 -22.71
C GLU A 394 -4.94 25.15 -21.83
N GLU A 395 -6.20 25.63 -21.76
CA GLU A 395 -7.32 25.06 -20.97
C GLU A 395 -7.67 23.61 -21.31
#